data_AF-A0A7C7GWB7-F1
#
_entry.id   AF-A0A7C7GWB7-F1
#
_cell.length_a   1.000
_cell.length_b   1.000
_cell.length_c   1.000
_cell.angle_alpha   90.00
_cell.angle_beta   90.00
_cell.angle_gamma   90.00
#
_symmetry.space_group_name_H-M   'P 1'
#
loop_
_entity.id
_entity.type
_entity.pdbx_description
1 polymer ?
#
loop_
_entity_poly.entity_id
_entity_poly.type
_entity_poly.pdbx_seq_one_letter_code
_entity_poly.pdbx_strand_id
1 'polypeptide(L)' 'MFWIPPGGGVEREESPFDCAKREVMEETGVDIDRDRVIYVRQWVDTELDYHHVELFILVKSFCGKPAQATTPKFRLSHC' A
#
# COMPACT_ATOMS: atom_id res chain seq x y z
N MET A 1 4.80 -19.90 1.94
CA MET A 1 3.64 -19.15 1.40
C MET A 1 3.50 -17.89 2.23
N PHE A 2 3.59 -16.71 1.62
CA PHE A 2 3.44 -15.43 2.31
C PHE A 2 2.19 -14.74 1.77
N TRP A 3 1.38 -14.19 2.67
CA TRP A 3 0.26 -13.31 2.33
C TRP A 3 0.56 -11.93 2.88
N ILE A 4 0.49 -10.93 2.02
CA ILE A 4 0.65 -9.52 2.36
C ILE A 4 -0.60 -8.77 1.91
N PRO A 5 -1.03 -7.75 2.65
CA PRO A 5 -2.08 -6.87 2.17
C PRO A 5 -1.60 -6.08 0.93
N PRO A 6 -2.52 -5.59 0.10
CA PRO A 6 -2.17 -4.70 -0.99
C PRO A 6 -1.54 -3.40 -0.48
N GLY A 7 -0.62 -2.83 -1.23
CA GLY A 7 0.09 -1.62 -0.83
C GLY A 7 1.30 -1.29 -1.69
N GLY A 8 1.89 -0.13 -1.44
CA GLY A 8 3.00 0.38 -2.24
C GLY A 8 3.53 1.70 -1.72
N GLY A 9 4.35 2.36 -2.54
CA GLY A 9 4.96 3.64 -2.21
C GLY A 9 3.97 4.80 -2.35
N VAL A 10 4.07 5.77 -1.45
CA VAL A 10 3.37 7.05 -1.59
C VAL A 10 4.00 7.84 -2.74
N GLU A 11 3.17 8.34 -3.66
CA GLU A 11 3.63 9.19 -4.76
C GLU A 11 3.64 10.68 -4.35
N ARG A 12 4.26 11.56 -5.16
CA ARG A 12 4.42 12.98 -4.78
C ARG A 12 3.04 13.64 -4.59
N GLU A 13 2.92 14.39 -3.49
CA GLU A 13 1.71 15.15 -3.11
C GLU A 13 0.51 14.27 -2.71
N GLU A 14 0.68 12.95 -2.65
CA GLU A 14 -0.35 12.00 -2.23
C GLU A 14 -0.34 11.82 -0.70
N SER A 15 -1.51 11.74 -0.06
CA SER A 15 -1.57 11.33 1.34
C SER A 15 -1.42 9.80 1.46
N PRO A 16 -0.92 9.24 2.58
CA PRO A 16 -0.84 7.78 2.75
C PRO A 16 -2.18 7.06 2.57
N PHE A 17 -3.24 7.78 2.87
CA PHE A 17 -4.62 7.37 2.72
C PHE A 17 -5.07 7.29 1.26
N ASP A 18 -4.63 8.24 0.42
CA ASP A 18 -4.87 8.21 -1.03
C ASP A 18 -4.06 7.08 -1.67
N CYS A 19 -2.79 6.94 -1.25
CA CYS A 19 -1.89 5.87 -1.68
C CYS A 19 -2.52 4.49 -1.45
N ALA A 20 -3.01 4.20 -0.24
CA ALA A 20 -3.64 2.91 0.03
C ALA A 20 -4.89 2.66 -0.85
N LYS A 21 -5.70 3.69 -1.13
CA LYS A 21 -6.87 3.56 -2.02
C LYS A 21 -6.45 3.26 -3.45
N ARG A 22 -5.42 3.95 -3.95
CA ARG A 22 -4.86 3.73 -5.28
C ARG A 22 -4.28 2.32 -5.42
N GLU A 23 -3.40 1.90 -4.51
CA GLU A 23 -2.76 0.58 -4.56
C GLU A 23 -3.78 -0.56 -4.46
N VAL A 24 -4.79 -0.45 -3.58
CA VAL A 24 -5.87 -1.45 -3.50
C VAL A 24 -6.63 -1.54 -4.82
N MET A 25 -6.97 -0.41 -5.44
CA MET A 25 -7.63 -0.41 -6.75
C MET A 25 -6.76 -1.05 -7.83
N GLU A 26 -5.47 -0.70 -7.89
CA GLU A 26 -4.55 -1.23 -8.91
C GLU A 26 -4.30 -2.74 -8.79
N GLU A 27 -4.15 -3.24 -7.56
CA GLU A 27 -3.78 -4.64 -7.32
C GLU A 27 -4.98 -5.58 -7.24
N THR A 28 -6.15 -5.08 -6.86
CA THR A 28 -7.32 -5.91 -6.58
C THR A 28 -8.56 -5.52 -7.39
N GLY A 29 -8.59 -4.34 -8.01
CA GLY A 29 -9.74 -3.85 -8.77
C GLY A 29 -10.95 -3.45 -7.91
N VAL A 30 -10.80 -3.35 -6.59
CA VAL A 30 -11.87 -2.90 -5.68
C VAL A 30 -11.63 -1.47 -5.23
N ASP A 31 -12.71 -0.71 -5.07
CA ASP A 31 -12.65 0.61 -4.43
C ASP A 31 -12.89 0.47 -2.92
N ILE A 32 -12.24 1.33 -2.13
CA ILE A 32 -12.30 1.28 -0.68
C ILE A 32 -12.70 2.62 -0.05
N ASP A 33 -13.35 2.52 1.10
CA ASP A 33 -13.49 3.62 2.06
C ASP A 33 -12.50 3.44 3.21
N ARG A 34 -11.64 4.44 3.36
CA ARG A 34 -10.51 4.43 4.28
C ARG A 34 -10.94 4.93 5.66
N ASP A 35 -10.35 4.39 6.71
CA ASP A 35 -10.68 4.81 8.07
C ASP A 35 -9.52 5.51 8.77
N ARG A 36 -8.56 4.73 9.23
CA ARG A 36 -7.48 5.21 10.11
C ARG A 36 -6.25 4.32 10.02
N VAL A 37 -5.10 4.86 10.39
CA VAL A 37 -3.90 4.07 10.63
C VAL A 37 -4.13 3.20 11.87
N ILE A 38 -3.89 1.89 11.75
CA ILE A 38 -4.00 0.93 12.85
C ILE A 38 -2.67 0.38 13.31
N TYR A 39 -1.64 0.47 12.47
CA TYR A 39 -0.30 0.03 12.80
C TYR A 39 0.73 0.78 11.97
N VAL A 40 1.86 1.10 12.61
CA VAL A 40 3.01 1.73 11.97
C VAL A 40 4.18 0.79 12.15
N ARG A 41 4.82 0.43 11.04
CA ARG A 41 6.08 -0.33 11.06
C ARG A 41 7.17 0.56 10.51
N GLN A 42 8.26 0.64 11.24
CA GLN A 42 9.46 1.35 10.83
C GLN A 42 10.63 0.36 10.86
N TRP A 43 11.44 0.38 9.82
CA TRP A 43 12.67 -0.39 9.78
C TRP A 43 13.73 0.35 8.96
N VAL A 44 14.98 0.14 9.34
CA VAL A 44 16.14 0.79 8.73
C VAL A 44 17.05 -0.30 8.20
N ASP A 45 17.38 -0.21 6.91
CA ASP A 45 18.46 -0.97 6.30
C ASP A 45 19.72 -0.11 6.31
N THR A 46 20.66 -0.42 7.19
CA THR A 46 21.91 0.35 7.28
C THR A 46 22.90 0.03 6.17
N GLU A 47 22.74 -1.10 5.46
CA GLU A 47 23.61 -1.47 4.34
C GLU A 47 23.19 -0.72 3.07
N LEU A 48 21.89 -0.56 2.88
CA LEU A 48 21.31 0.14 1.73
C LEU A 48 21.00 1.63 1.99
N ASP A 49 21.34 2.14 3.18
CA ASP A 49 21.01 3.49 3.67
C ASP A 49 19.52 3.84 3.45
N TYR A 50 18.66 2.86 3.74
CA TYR A 50 17.24 2.95 3.46
C TYR A 50 16.44 3.00 4.76
N HIS A 51 15.50 3.95 4.83
CA HIS A 51 14.58 4.08 5.95
C HIS A 51 13.13 3.89 5.50
N HIS A 52 12.56 2.73 5.81
CA HIS A 52 11.17 2.41 5.49
C HIS A 52 10.23 2.80 6.63
N VAL A 53 9.13 3.45 6.26
CA VAL A 53 7.95 3.64 7.11
C VAL A 53 6.75 3.07 6.37
N GLU A 54 6.09 2.10 6.99
CA GLU A 54 4.88 1.48 6.48
C GLU A 54 3.70 1.81 7.40
N LEU A 55 2.59 2.21 6.78
CA LEU A 55 1.34 2.55 7.45
C LEU A 55 0.27 1.54 7.06
N PHE A 56 -0.24 0.79 8.04
CA PHE A 56 -1.34 -0.13 7.83
C PHE A 56 -2.65 0.63 8.08
N ILE A 57 -3.45 0.74 7.04
CA ILE A 57 -4.71 1.49 7.06
C ILE A 57 -5.88 0.52 7.14
N LEU A 58 -6.76 0.74 8.12
CA LEU A 58 -8.01 0.01 8.24
C LEU A 58 -8.99 0.47 7.15
N VAL A 59 -9.57 -0.49 6.46
CA VAL A 59 -10.66 -0.30 5.49
C VAL A 59 -11.96 -0.75 6.14
N LYS A 60 -12.95 0.14 6.17
CA LYS A 60 -14.28 -0.17 6.76
C LYS A 60 -15.18 -0.91 5.80
N SER A 61 -15.09 -0.57 4.52
CA SER A 61 -15.91 -1.14 3.45
C SER A 61 -15.20 -1.05 2.12
N PHE A 62 -15.56 -1.96 1.21
CA PHE A 62 -15.09 -1.96 -0.17
C PHE A 62 -16.24 -2.28 -1.13
N CYS A 63 -16.10 -1.89 -2.39
CA CYS A 63 -17.02 -2.24 -3.46
C CYS A 63 -16.27 -2.67 -4.73
N GLY A 64 -16.92 -3.46 -5.58
CA GLY A 64 -16.30 -4.05 -6.76
C GLY A 64 -16.08 -5.56 -6.62
N LYS A 65 -15.55 -6.18 -7.67
CA LYS A 65 -15.21 -7.60 -7.69
C LYS A 65 -13.69 -7.73 -7.71
N PRO A 66 -13.09 -8.45 -6.75
CA PRO A 66 -11.66 -8.69 -6.76
C PRO A 66 -11.24 -9.32 -8.09
N ALA A 67 -10.25 -8.72 -8.73
CA ALA A 67 -9.60 -9.22 -9.93
C ALA A 67 -8.11 -9.37 -9.66
N GLN A 68 -7.45 -10.22 -10.45
CA GLN A 68 -6.01 -10.36 -10.37
C GLN A 68 -5.35 -9.06 -10.87
N ALA A 69 -4.34 -8.57 -10.14
CA ALA A 69 -3.60 -7.36 -10.47
C ALA A 69 -3.23 -7.32 -11.96
N THR A 70 -3.65 -6.27 -12.65
CA THR A 70 -3.37 -6.08 -14.09
C THR A 70 -1.95 -5.58 -14.36
N THR A 71 -1.17 -5.28 -13.32
CA THR A 71 0.18 -4.73 -13.45
C THR A 71 1.13 -5.40 -12.46
N PRO A 72 2.30 -5.92 -12.89
CA PRO A 72 3.31 -6.40 -11.97
C PRO A 72 4.02 -5.20 -11.33
N LYS A 73 3.48 -4.66 -10.23
CA LYS A 73 4.17 -3.65 -9.41
C LYS A 73 5.01 -4.34 -8.34
N PHE A 74 6.20 -4.80 -8.73
CA PHE A 74 7.35 -4.83 -7.81
C PHE A 74 8.24 -3.65 -8.18
N ARG A 75 7.81 -2.44 -7.82
CA ARG A 75 8.69 -1.28 -7.89
C ARG A 75 9.45 -1.25 -6.57
N LEU A 76 10.65 -1.83 -6.54
CA LEU A 76 11.69 -1.43 -5.60
C LEU A 76 12.10 0.00 -5.97
N SER A 77 11.23 0.96 -5.69
CA SER A 77 11.52 2.37 -5.86
C SER A 77 12.47 2.75 -4.73
N HIS A 78 13.75 2.75 -5.07
CA HIS A 78 14.78 3.53 -4.40
C HIS A 78 14.24 4.97 -4.30
N CYS A 79 13.93 5.38 -3.08
CA CYS A 79 13.72 6.76 -2.65
C CYS A 79 14.52 6.92 -1.38
#